data_AF-A0A4Q5TL66-F1
#
_entry.id   AF-A0A4Q5TL66-F1
#
_cell.length_a   1.000
_cell.length_b   1.000
_cell.length_c   1.000
_cell.angle_alpha   90.00
_cell.angle_beta   90.00
_cell.angle_gamma   90.00
#
_symmetry.space_group_name_H-M   'P 1'
#
loop_
_entity.id
_entity.type
_entity.pdbx_description
1 polymer ?
#
loop_
_entity_poly.entity_id
_entity_poly.type
_entity_poly.pdbx_seq_one_letter_code
_entity_poly.pdbx_strand_id
1 'polypeptide(L)'
;MLIRQLYRFNKLWFAAFILFICAFLYINLKWGYSASPVYQFGMFSGPYQPGDTQLVYRLYNGNVEINPVTQLNGVDRDVIYTALNRFETQASQNDNIYHTTQRFYKALHLSRFMKQENFQNSVGESDLQAWLNFYLSKRTRHSDFDVKVNKQMFHWRGGKMVPVDYKLTDSFGTNAEKY
;
A
#
# COMPACT_ATOMS: atom_id res chain seq x y z
N MET A 1 -20.48 34.48 22.17
CA MET A 1 -19.69 33.22 22.33
C MET A 1 -20.42 32.30 23.28
N LEU A 2 -20.98 31.21 22.77
CA LEU A 2 -21.78 30.22 23.51
C LEU A 2 -21.10 29.74 24.79
N ILE A 3 -19.80 29.47 24.72
CA ILE A 3 -18.96 28.99 25.83
C ILE A 3 -18.88 30.01 26.99
N ARG A 4 -18.74 31.31 26.68
CA ARG A 4 -18.71 32.38 27.70
C ARG A 4 -20.06 32.59 28.37
N GLN A 5 -21.15 32.43 27.62
CA GLN A 5 -22.50 32.53 28.17
C GLN A 5 -22.81 31.30 29.05
N LEU A 6 -22.45 30.10 28.61
CA LEU A 6 -22.65 28.86 29.36
C LEU A 6 -21.91 28.87 30.71
N TYR A 7 -20.67 29.38 30.74
CA TYR A 7 -19.90 29.54 31.98
C TYR A 7 -20.57 30.50 32.98
N ARG A 8 -21.21 31.57 32.48
CA ARG A 8 -21.91 32.55 33.33
C ARG A 8 -23.21 32.00 33.91
N PHE A 9 -23.98 31.25 33.13
CA PHE A 9 -25.29 30.76 33.56
C PHE A 9 -25.22 29.46 34.37
N ASN A 10 -24.35 28.52 34.01
CA ASN A 10 -24.24 27.26 34.74
C ASN A 10 -22.85 26.62 34.58
N LYS A 11 -22.02 26.75 35.62
CA LYS A 11 -20.65 26.24 35.66
C LYS A 11 -20.57 24.71 35.51
N LEU A 12 -21.61 23.98 35.93
CA LEU A 12 -21.65 22.52 35.88
C LEU A 12 -21.90 22.03 34.44
N TRP A 13 -22.86 22.65 33.73
CA TRP A 13 -23.07 22.39 32.31
C TRP A 13 -21.88 22.79 31.44
N PHE A 14 -21.20 23.88 31.80
CA PHE A 14 -19.95 24.25 31.15
C PHE A 14 -18.87 23.17 31.30
N ALA A 15 -18.64 22.68 32.52
CA ALA A 15 -17.66 21.62 32.77
C ALA A 15 -17.99 20.34 32.00
N ALA A 16 -19.26 19.92 32.00
CA ALA A 16 -19.72 18.76 31.23
C ALA A 16 -19.50 18.93 29.72
N PHE A 17 -19.76 20.11 29.17
CA PHE A 17 -19.57 20.40 27.74
C PHE A 17 -18.10 20.38 27.34
N ILE A 18 -17.21 20.95 28.16
CA ILE A 18 -15.76 20.89 27.91
C ILE A 18 -15.25 19.44 27.99
N LEU A 19 -15.71 18.67 28.98
CA LEU A 19 -15.31 17.27 29.15
C LEU A 19 -15.79 16.43 27.95
N PHE A 20 -16.99 16.68 27.44
CA PHE A 20 -17.51 16.07 26.22
C PHE A 20 -16.61 16.36 25.00
N ILE A 21 -16.19 17.62 24.79
CA ILE A 21 -15.27 17.97 23.69
C ILE A 21 -13.93 17.24 23.83
N CYS A 22 -13.35 17.22 25.03
CA CYS A 22 -12.10 16.52 25.30
C CYS A 22 -12.23 15.00 25.03
N ALA A 23 -13.33 14.38 25.47
CA ALA A 23 -13.62 12.97 25.22
C ALA A 23 -13.82 12.70 23.72
N PHE A 24 -14.53 13.58 23.02
CA PHE A 24 -14.74 13.48 21.57
C PHE A 24 -13.41 13.56 20.81
N LEU A 25 -12.53 14.51 21.17
CA LEU A 25 -11.19 14.63 20.58
C LEU A 25 -10.33 13.39 20.88
N TYR A 26 -10.36 12.88 22.11
CA TYR A 26 -9.63 11.67 22.49
C TYR A 26 -10.09 10.45 21.69
N ILE A 27 -11.42 10.25 21.57
CA ILE A 27 -12.00 9.15 20.79
C ILE A 27 -11.61 9.30 19.32
N ASN A 28 -11.73 10.49 18.72
CA ASN A 28 -11.40 10.72 17.31
C ASN A 28 -9.91 10.62 17.03
N LEU A 29 -9.03 11.05 17.94
CA LEU A 29 -7.58 10.86 17.80
C LEU A 29 -7.22 9.37 17.88
N LYS A 30 -7.79 8.64 18.84
CA LYS A 30 -7.57 7.20 18.99
C LYS A 30 -8.14 6.43 17.81
N TRP A 31 -9.35 6.74 17.36
CA TRP A 31 -9.97 6.12 16.19
C TRP A 31 -9.26 6.52 14.89
N GLY A 32 -8.81 7.77 14.74
CA GLY A 32 -8.01 8.20 13.60
C GLY A 32 -6.68 7.44 13.50
N TYR A 33 -6.00 7.22 14.63
CA TYR A 33 -4.81 6.37 14.68
C TYR A 33 -5.12 4.88 14.46
N SER A 34 -6.23 4.37 14.99
CA SER A 34 -6.60 2.95 14.89
C SER A 34 -7.18 2.57 13.53
N ALA A 35 -7.87 3.51 12.88
CA ALA A 35 -8.49 3.31 11.58
C ALA A 35 -7.59 3.74 10.42
N SER A 36 -6.56 4.56 10.64
CA SER A 36 -5.57 4.92 9.61
C SER A 36 -4.99 3.70 8.87
N PRO A 37 -4.58 2.60 9.55
CA PRO A 37 -4.18 1.38 8.86
C PRO A 37 -5.33 0.77 8.05
N VAL A 38 -6.53 0.67 8.64
CA VAL A 38 -7.71 0.09 7.97
C VAL A 38 -8.13 0.89 6.73
N TYR A 39 -8.04 2.22 6.77
CA TYR A 39 -8.31 3.09 5.63
C TYR A 39 -7.18 3.05 4.58
N GLN A 40 -5.92 2.86 4.98
CA GLN A 40 -4.82 2.65 4.03
C GLN A 40 -4.91 1.31 3.31
N PHE A 41 -5.39 0.25 3.97
CA PHE A 41 -5.47 -1.09 3.38
C PHE A 41 -6.81 -1.40 2.69
N GLY A 42 -7.91 -0.79 3.14
CA GLY A 42 -9.25 -1.05 2.61
C GLY A 42 -9.75 -0.08 1.54
N MET A 43 -9.16 1.12 1.43
CA MET A 43 -9.72 2.20 0.59
C MET A 43 -9.04 2.35 -0.79
N PHE A 44 -7.98 1.58 -1.06
CA PHE A 44 -7.22 1.63 -2.32
C PHE A 44 -7.24 0.34 -3.14
N SER A 45 -7.97 -0.70 -2.73
CA SER A 45 -8.31 -1.80 -3.64
C SER A 45 -9.56 -1.40 -4.43
N GLY A 46 -9.39 -1.15 -5.73
CA GLY A 46 -10.53 -0.99 -6.63
C GLY A 46 -11.44 -2.23 -6.60
N PRO A 47 -12.71 -2.12 -7.03
CA PRO A 47 -13.59 -3.28 -7.13
C PRO A 47 -12.97 -4.30 -8.08
N TYR A 48 -12.64 -5.49 -7.56
CA TYR A 48 -12.13 -6.59 -8.37
C TYR A 48 -13.24 -7.09 -9.30
N GLN A 49 -13.00 -6.99 -10.61
CA GLN A 49 -13.90 -7.54 -11.60
C GLN A 49 -13.51 -8.98 -11.95
N PRO A 50 -14.49 -9.88 -12.19
CA PRO A 50 -14.21 -11.18 -12.77
C PRO A 50 -13.49 -11.02 -14.12
N GLY A 51 -12.24 -11.47 -14.19
CA GLY A 51 -11.39 -11.32 -15.38
C GLY A 51 -10.19 -10.39 -15.17
N ASP A 52 -10.14 -9.64 -14.07
CA ASP A 52 -8.97 -8.82 -13.74
C ASP A 52 -7.73 -9.68 -13.52
N THR A 53 -6.60 -9.18 -14.04
CA THR A 53 -5.29 -9.75 -13.75
C THR A 53 -4.79 -9.23 -12.41
N GLN A 54 -4.41 -10.15 -11.52
CA GLN A 54 -3.75 -9.84 -10.26
C GLN A 54 -2.24 -10.03 -10.38
N LEU A 55 -1.50 -8.98 -10.04
CA LEU A 55 -0.05 -9.03 -9.92
C LEU A 55 0.33 -9.66 -8.57
N VAL A 56 1.13 -10.70 -8.61
CA VAL A 56 1.71 -11.33 -7.42
C VAL A 56 3.23 -11.24 -7.49
N TYR A 57 3.83 -10.78 -6.39
CA TYR A 57 5.27 -10.78 -6.22
C TYR A 57 5.71 -12.13 -5.63
N ARG A 58 6.64 -12.80 -6.30
CA ARG A 58 7.26 -14.04 -5.83
C ARG A 58 8.68 -13.74 -5.40
N LEU A 59 9.03 -14.19 -4.19
CA LEU A 59 10.32 -13.94 -3.57
C LEU A 59 11.16 -15.21 -3.63
N TYR A 60 12.41 -15.11 -4.06
CA TYR A 60 13.33 -16.24 -4.14
C TYR A 60 14.62 -15.92 -3.41
N ASN A 61 15.13 -16.86 -2.61
CA ASN A 61 16.52 -16.84 -2.15
C ASN A 61 17.31 -17.89 -2.95
N GLY A 62 18.11 -17.45 -3.92
CA GLY A 62 18.71 -18.35 -4.89
C GLY A 62 17.65 -19.11 -5.70
N ASN A 63 17.60 -20.44 -5.54
CA ASN A 63 16.61 -21.31 -6.20
C ASN A 63 15.39 -21.67 -5.33
N VAL A 64 15.36 -21.21 -4.07
CA VAL A 64 14.29 -21.55 -3.12
C VAL A 64 13.28 -20.42 -3.08
N GLU A 65 12.01 -20.73 -3.36
CA GLU A 65 10.92 -19.77 -3.18
C GLU A 65 10.67 -19.53 -1.68
N ILE A 66 10.76 -18.27 -1.28
CA ILE A 66 10.35 -17.81 0.04
C ILE A 66 8.85 -17.60 -0.07
N ASN A 67 8.05 -18.59 0.38
CA ASN A 67 6.60 -18.43 0.39
C ASN A 67 6.18 -17.60 1.62
N PRO A 68 5.76 -16.33 1.44
CA PRO A 68 5.48 -15.44 2.56
C PRO A 68 4.25 -15.87 3.36
N VAL A 69 3.35 -16.65 2.75
CA VAL A 69 2.12 -17.13 3.42
C VAL A 69 2.44 -18.19 4.47
N THR A 70 3.44 -19.03 4.22
CA THR A 70 3.81 -20.13 5.13
C THR A 70 4.95 -19.78 6.07
N GLN A 71 5.81 -18.81 5.69
CA GLN A 71 7.05 -18.51 6.41
C GLN A 71 7.01 -17.19 7.20
N LEU A 72 6.02 -16.32 6.95
CA LEU A 72 5.88 -15.04 7.63
C LEU A 72 4.49 -14.90 8.25
N ASN A 73 4.38 -14.09 9.30
CA ASN A 73 3.07 -13.69 9.80
C ASN A 73 2.40 -12.69 8.82
N GLY A 74 1.08 -12.51 8.97
CA GLY A 74 0.32 -11.64 8.08
C GLY A 74 0.83 -10.20 8.02
N VAL A 75 1.35 -9.67 9.13
CA VAL A 75 1.86 -8.29 9.21
C VAL A 75 3.16 -8.15 8.42
N ASP A 76 4.13 -9.04 8.64
CA ASP A 76 5.42 -9.00 7.93
C ASP A 76 5.24 -9.21 6.42
N ARG A 77 4.31 -10.09 6.05
CA ARG A 77 3.91 -10.31 4.65
C ARG A 77 3.38 -9.01 4.03
N ASP A 78 2.45 -8.34 4.69
CA ASP A 78 1.82 -7.13 4.18
C ASP A 78 2.83 -5.99 4.07
N VAL A 79 3.77 -5.87 5.01
CA VAL A 79 4.87 -4.89 4.95
C VAL A 79 5.72 -5.08 3.69
N ILE A 80 6.10 -6.32 3.38
CA ILE A 80 6.93 -6.62 2.20
C ILE A 80 6.17 -6.27 0.92
N TYR A 81 4.94 -6.77 0.75
CA TYR A 81 4.18 -6.52 -0.47
C TYR A 81 3.81 -5.04 -0.64
N THR A 82 3.54 -4.33 0.46
CA THR A 82 3.31 -2.89 0.42
C THR A 82 4.57 -2.15 -0.01
N ALA A 83 5.74 -2.51 0.52
CA ALA A 83 7.01 -1.88 0.14
C ALA A 83 7.33 -2.10 -1.34
N LEU A 84 7.17 -3.32 -1.84
CA LEU A 84 7.34 -3.64 -3.27
C LEU A 84 6.38 -2.81 -4.13
N ASN A 85 5.09 -2.80 -3.78
CA ASN A 85 4.11 -2.04 -4.54
C ASN A 85 4.37 -0.53 -4.52
N ARG A 86 4.81 0.02 -3.38
CA ARG A 86 5.20 1.45 -3.28
C ARG A 86 6.41 1.75 -4.14
N PHE A 87 7.42 0.89 -4.15
CA PHE A 87 8.60 1.07 -4.99
C PHE A 87 8.22 1.04 -6.48
N GLU A 88 7.41 0.08 -6.91
CA GLU A 88 6.92 -0.02 -8.29
C GLU A 88 6.10 1.19 -8.74
N THR A 89 5.26 1.69 -7.84
CA THR A 89 4.38 2.82 -8.15
C THR A 89 5.05 4.18 -7.92
N GLN A 90 6.25 4.24 -7.33
CA GLN A 90 6.87 5.49 -6.87
C GLN A 90 7.03 6.52 -7.99
N ALA A 91 7.49 6.09 -9.17
CA ALA A 91 7.73 7.00 -10.29
C ALA A 91 6.41 7.63 -10.76
N SER A 92 5.38 6.79 -10.95
CA SER A 92 4.05 7.25 -11.34
C SER A 92 3.41 8.16 -10.28
N GLN A 93 3.63 7.87 -8.99
CA GLN A 93 3.10 8.69 -7.89
C GLN A 93 3.81 10.04 -7.82
N ASN A 94 5.13 10.06 -7.99
CA ASN A 94 5.93 11.27 -8.05
C ASN A 94 5.48 12.20 -9.18
N ASP A 95 5.24 11.64 -10.37
CA ASP A 95 4.71 12.38 -11.51
C ASP A 95 3.29 12.91 -11.24
N ASN A 96 2.42 12.07 -10.66
CA ASN A 96 1.06 12.49 -10.30
C ASN A 96 1.06 13.62 -9.25
N ILE A 97 1.94 13.55 -8.25
CA ILE A 97 2.11 14.62 -7.25
C ILE A 97 2.59 15.89 -7.94
N TYR A 98 3.60 15.81 -8.81
CA TYR A 98 4.10 16.96 -9.55
C TYR A 98 2.98 17.64 -10.35
N HIS A 99 2.26 16.89 -11.19
CA HIS A 99 1.19 17.44 -12.03
C HIS A 99 0.03 18.04 -11.22
N THR A 100 -0.36 17.36 -10.14
CA THR A 100 -1.43 17.84 -9.25
C THR A 100 -1.01 19.14 -8.58
N THR A 101 0.20 19.18 -8.03
CA THR A 101 0.72 20.32 -7.30
C THR A 101 0.95 21.50 -8.25
N GLN A 102 1.53 21.25 -9.42
CA GLN A 102 1.75 22.26 -10.46
C GLN A 102 0.45 22.97 -10.85
N ARG A 103 -0.67 22.24 -10.95
CA ARG A 103 -1.99 22.82 -11.27
C ARG A 103 -2.44 23.84 -10.23
N PHE A 104 -2.24 23.57 -8.94
CA PHE A 104 -2.58 24.50 -7.86
C PHE A 104 -1.69 25.74 -7.88
N TYR A 105 -0.37 25.58 -8.04
CA TYR A 105 0.57 26.70 -8.07
C TYR A 105 0.54 27.50 -9.38
N LYS A 106 -0.02 26.93 -10.45
CA LYS A 106 -0.29 27.67 -11.70
C LYS A 106 -1.26 28.82 -11.47
N ALA A 107 -2.29 28.63 -10.63
CA ALA A 107 -3.24 29.69 -10.27
C ALA A 107 -2.59 30.85 -9.51
N LEU A 108 -1.45 30.60 -8.85
CA LEU A 108 -0.68 31.59 -8.10
C LEU A 108 0.54 32.13 -8.88
N HIS A 109 0.70 31.77 -10.16
CA HIS A 109 1.88 32.08 -10.98
C HIS A 109 3.23 31.59 -10.40
N LEU A 110 3.20 30.61 -9.49
CA LEU A 110 4.38 30.05 -8.84
C LEU A 110 4.90 28.77 -9.52
N SER A 111 4.12 28.19 -10.45
CA SER A 111 4.49 26.95 -11.16
C SER A 111 5.87 26.98 -11.85
N ARG A 112 6.35 28.16 -12.28
CA ARG A 112 7.68 28.31 -12.90
C ARG A 112 8.86 27.97 -11.99
N PHE A 113 8.66 27.99 -10.67
CA PHE A 113 9.68 27.64 -9.69
C PHE A 113 9.64 26.15 -9.31
N MET A 114 8.65 25.41 -9.81
CA MET A 114 8.52 23.98 -9.55
C MET A 114 9.23 23.18 -10.63
N LYS A 115 10.18 22.36 -10.22
CA LYS A 115 10.90 21.43 -11.10
C LYS A 115 10.55 19.99 -10.75
N GLN A 116 10.36 19.14 -11.75
CA GLN A 116 10.01 17.72 -11.56
C GLN A 116 11.09 16.97 -10.78
N GLU A 117 12.37 17.34 -10.94
CA GLU A 117 13.51 16.76 -10.20
C GLU A 117 13.34 16.84 -8.67
N ASN A 118 12.62 17.86 -8.17
CA ASN A 118 12.37 18.03 -6.74
C ASN A 118 11.27 17.08 -6.19
N PHE A 119 10.58 16.35 -7.06
CA PHE A 119 9.51 15.41 -6.71
C PHE A 119 9.94 13.96 -6.88
N GLN A 120 11.24 13.69 -7.08
CA GLN A 120 11.77 12.34 -7.22
C GLN A 120 12.25 11.79 -5.88
N ASN A 121 11.98 10.51 -5.64
CA ASN A 121 12.62 9.77 -4.55
C ASN A 121 13.97 9.27 -5.02
N SER A 122 14.98 9.31 -4.14
CA SER A 122 16.33 8.80 -4.43
C SER A 122 16.46 7.28 -4.25
N VAL A 123 15.37 6.58 -3.98
CA VAL A 123 15.38 5.14 -3.65
C VAL A 123 15.47 4.33 -4.93
N GLY A 124 16.60 3.65 -5.12
CA GLY A 124 16.86 2.76 -6.26
C GLY A 124 16.62 1.28 -5.95
N GLU A 125 16.79 0.44 -6.97
CA GLU A 125 16.65 -1.02 -6.84
C GLU A 125 17.62 -1.61 -5.81
N SER A 126 18.84 -1.07 -5.74
CA SER A 126 19.85 -1.48 -4.75
C SER A 126 19.40 -1.23 -3.31
N ASP A 127 18.73 -0.11 -3.06
CA ASP A 127 18.22 0.24 -1.73
C ASP A 127 17.06 -0.68 -1.33
N LEU A 128 16.15 -0.95 -2.27
CA LEU A 128 15.06 -1.89 -2.07
C LEU A 128 15.60 -3.30 -1.77
N GLN A 129 16.59 -3.77 -2.55
CA GLN A 129 17.15 -5.11 -2.39
C GLN A 129 17.90 -5.25 -1.07
N ALA A 130 18.70 -4.24 -0.69
CA ALA A 130 19.36 -4.20 0.61
C ALA A 130 18.34 -4.22 1.76
N TRP A 131 17.26 -3.45 1.65
CA TRP A 131 16.18 -3.45 2.64
C TRP A 131 15.48 -4.82 2.72
N LEU A 132 15.14 -5.44 1.59
CA LEU A 132 14.50 -6.76 1.54
C LEU A 132 15.37 -7.84 2.20
N ASN A 133 16.66 -7.90 1.84
CA ASN A 133 17.61 -8.86 2.40
C ASN A 133 17.74 -8.68 3.92
N PHE A 134 17.85 -7.44 4.39
CA PHE A 134 17.89 -7.14 5.83
C PHE A 134 16.57 -7.48 6.54
N TYR A 135 15.43 -7.15 5.93
CA TYR A 135 14.13 -7.37 6.52
C TYR A 135 13.87 -8.87 6.67
N LEU A 136 14.06 -9.65 5.60
CA LEU A 136 13.82 -11.08 5.57
C LEU A 136 14.80 -11.87 6.44
N SER A 137 16.10 -11.54 6.43
CA SER A 137 17.10 -12.22 7.29
C SER A 137 16.72 -12.17 8.78
N LYS A 138 16.22 -11.02 9.25
CA LYS A 138 15.76 -10.87 10.64
C LYS A 138 14.54 -11.71 11.01
N ARG A 139 13.65 -12.03 10.07
CA ARG A 139 12.39 -12.73 10.37
C ARG A 139 12.48 -14.23 10.10
N THR A 140 13.30 -14.64 9.15
CA THR A 140 13.35 -16.03 8.68
C THR A 140 14.56 -16.82 9.21
N ARG A 141 15.45 -16.20 9.99
CA ARG A 141 16.64 -16.82 10.62
C ARG A 141 17.65 -17.45 9.64
N HIS A 142 17.55 -17.19 8.34
CA HIS A 142 18.59 -17.55 7.37
C HIS A 142 19.64 -16.44 7.26
N SER A 143 20.92 -16.82 7.18
CA SER A 143 22.06 -15.91 7.28
C SER A 143 22.57 -15.33 5.96
N ASP A 144 22.09 -15.81 4.81
CA ASP A 144 22.50 -15.30 3.49
C ASP A 144 21.27 -15.17 2.59
N PHE A 145 20.84 -13.93 2.35
CA PHE A 145 19.71 -13.61 1.47
C PHE A 145 20.21 -12.86 0.24
N ASP A 146 20.02 -13.47 -0.93
CA ASP A 146 19.99 -12.77 -2.22
C ASP A 146 18.58 -12.86 -2.77
N VAL A 147 17.72 -11.94 -2.32
CA VAL A 147 16.30 -11.96 -2.66
C VAL A 147 16.10 -11.49 -4.09
N LYS A 148 15.55 -12.36 -4.93
CA LYS A 148 15.05 -12.04 -6.26
C LYS A 148 13.53 -11.90 -6.22
N VAL A 149 13.04 -10.80 -6.78
CA VAL A 149 11.61 -10.49 -6.85
C VAL A 149 11.15 -10.74 -8.29
N ASN A 150 10.28 -11.72 -8.47
CA ASN A 150 9.64 -12.00 -9.75
C ASN A 150 8.19 -11.55 -9.72
N LYS A 151 7.72 -10.98 -10.83
CA LYS A 151 6.33 -10.60 -11.03
C LYS A 151 5.63 -11.71 -11.79
N GLN A 152 4.50 -12.19 -11.28
CA GLN A 152 3.65 -13.13 -11.98
C GLN A 152 2.22 -12.58 -12.00
N MET A 153 1.65 -12.46 -13.18
CA MET A 153 0.24 -12.13 -13.34
C MET A 153 -0.61 -13.39 -13.29
N PHE A 154 -1.75 -13.29 -12.60
CA PHE A 154 -2.74 -14.35 -12.49
C PHE A 154 -4.12 -13.81 -12.87
N HIS A 155 -4.97 -14.64 -13.45
CA HIS A 155 -6.40 -14.34 -13.63
C HIS A 155 -7.25 -15.34 -12.84
N TRP A 156 -8.47 -14.93 -12.48
CA TRP A 156 -9.43 -15.83 -11.86
C TRP A 156 -10.20 -16.61 -12.94
N ARG A 157 -10.02 -17.93 -13.01
CA ARG A 157 -10.71 -18.79 -13.99
C ARG A 157 -11.13 -20.12 -13.34
N GLY A 158 -12.41 -20.47 -13.46
CA GLY A 158 -12.92 -21.75 -12.98
C GLY A 158 -12.77 -21.97 -11.47
N GLY A 159 -12.93 -20.91 -10.66
CA GLY A 159 -12.85 -20.98 -9.20
C GLY A 159 -11.42 -21.01 -8.62
N LYS A 160 -10.39 -20.81 -9.45
CA LYS A 160 -8.99 -20.74 -9.02
C LYS A 160 -8.22 -19.63 -9.73
N MET A 161 -7.11 -19.21 -9.12
CA MET A 161 -6.13 -18.33 -9.74
C MET A 161 -5.22 -19.15 -10.66
N VAL A 162 -5.08 -18.72 -11.91
CA VAL A 162 -4.20 -19.36 -12.91
C VAL A 162 -3.25 -18.31 -13.49
N PRO A 163 -1.96 -18.65 -13.73
CA PRO A 163 -1.03 -17.69 -14.31
C PRO A 163 -1.45 -17.33 -15.73
N VAL A 164 -1.25 -16.07 -16.13
CA VAL A 164 -1.65 -15.57 -17.45
C VAL A 164 -0.97 -16.34 -18.60
N ASP A 165 0.23 -16.88 -18.38
CA ASP A 165 0.97 -17.70 -19.35
C ASP A 165 0.64 -19.21 -19.30
N TYR A 166 -0.36 -19.61 -18.52
CA TYR A 166 -0.72 -21.02 -18.36
C TYR A 166 -1.42 -21.56 -19.61
N LYS A 167 -0.70 -22.32 -20.44
CA LYS A 167 -1.33 -23.16 -21.47
C LYS A 167 -2.11 -24.29 -20.78
N LEU A 168 -3.43 -24.26 -20.91
CA LEU A 168 -4.29 -25.38 -20.53
C LEU A 168 -4.00 -26.56 -21.47
N THR A 169 -3.33 -27.59 -20.98
CA THR A 169 -3.67 -28.95 -21.40
C THR A 169 -4.99 -29.27 -20.75
N ASP A 170 -6.10 -29.04 -21.47
CA ASP A 170 -7.39 -29.55 -21.07
C ASP A 170 -7.29 -31.08 -20.93
N SER A 171 -7.91 -31.62 -19.90
CA SER A 171 -8.14 -33.06 -19.69
C SER A 171 -8.99 -33.73 -20.78
N PHE A 172 -9.24 -33.01 -21.89
CA PHE A 172 -9.84 -33.48 -23.13
C PHE A 172 -9.02 -33.07 -24.37
N GLY A 173 -7.68 -33.05 -24.29
CA GLY A 173 -6.82 -33.34 -25.43
C GLY A 173 -6.98 -32.48 -26.71
N THR A 174 -7.45 -31.24 -26.62
CA THR A 174 -7.44 -30.33 -27.77
C THR A 174 -6.76 -29.02 -27.41
N ASN A 175 -5.58 -28.82 -28.01
CA ASN A 175 -4.88 -27.54 -28.02
C ASN A 175 -5.75 -26.50 -28.73
N ALA A 176 -6.36 -25.58 -27.99
CA ALA A 176 -6.95 -24.39 -28.59
C ALA A 176 -5.81 -23.44 -28.99
N GLU A 177 -5.54 -23.37 -30.29
CA GLU A 177 -4.61 -22.42 -30.89
C GLU A 177 -5.06 -20.97 -30.69
N LYS A 178 -4.04 -20.10 -30.65
CA LYS A 178 -4.09 -18.64 -30.56
C LYS A 178 -5.17 -18.01 -31.44
N TYR A 179 -5.92 -17.06 -30.87
CA TYR A 179 -6.30 -15.80 -31.52
C TYR A 179 -6.26 -14.68 -30.49
#